data_AF-A0A3D2YH85-F1
#
_entry.id   AF-A0A3D2YH85-F1
#
_cell.length_a   1.000
_cell.length_b   1.000
_cell.length_c   1.000
_cell.angle_alpha   90.00
_cell.angle_beta   90.00
_cell.angle_gamma   90.00
#
_symmetry.space_group_name_H-M   'P 1'
#
loop_
_entity.id
_entity.type
_entity.pdbx_description
1 polymer ?
#
loop_
_entity_poly.entity_id
_entity_poly.type
_entity_poly.pdbx_seq_one_letter_code
_entity_poly.pdbx_strand_id
1 'polypeptide(L)'
;LVPDEVIIGIINERLQESDCANGYILDGVPRTIAQAEALEQAGIRFDAVVAIEIPDEKIIARMGGRRVCESCGASYHIVNIPPKKEGVCDVCGGALKQRKDDDPETVKDRLAVYHKETEPLKGFYEARGVLKTVDDQPTVEGTTREILRVLGVAE
;
A
#
# COMPACT_ATOMS: atom_id res chain seq x y z
N LEU A 1 8.61 -1.94 -16.69
CA LEU A 1 9.05 -1.58 -15.33
C LEU A 1 10.11 -0.51 -15.45
N VAL A 2 10.11 0.49 -14.58
CA VAL A 2 11.17 1.52 -14.53
C VAL A 2 12.43 0.85 -13.96
N PRO A 3 13.63 1.08 -14.50
CA PRO A 3 14.87 0.49 -13.97
C PRO A 3 15.13 0.89 -12.52
N ASP A 4 15.73 0.00 -11.73
CA ASP A 4 15.99 0.23 -10.30
C ASP A 4 16.88 1.46 -10.07
N GLU A 5 17.91 1.64 -10.89
CA GLU A 5 18.82 2.82 -10.82
C GLU A 5 18.07 4.15 -10.97
N VAL A 6 17.04 4.18 -11.83
CA VAL A 6 16.21 5.37 -12.04
C VAL A 6 15.34 5.63 -10.82
N ILE A 7 14.75 4.57 -10.23
CA ILE A 7 13.95 4.67 -9.01
C ILE A 7 14.81 5.20 -7.85
N ILE A 8 16.02 4.66 -7.67
CA ILE A 8 16.93 5.08 -6.61
C ILE A 8 17.38 6.52 -6.81
N GLY A 9 17.67 6.94 -8.05
CA GLY A 9 17.99 8.33 -8.38
C GLY A 9 16.85 9.29 -7.99
N ILE A 10 15.61 8.96 -8.36
CA ILE A 10 14.43 9.76 -8.01
C ILE A 10 14.25 9.87 -6.49
N ILE A 11 14.44 8.76 -5.75
CA ILE A 11 14.32 8.77 -4.29
C ILE A 11 15.41 9.63 -3.67
N ASN A 12 16.67 9.45 -4.09
CA ASN A 12 17.78 10.25 -3.58
C ASN A 12 17.54 11.74 -3.77
N GLU A 13 17.13 12.17 -4.96
CA GLU A 13 16.80 13.57 -5.23
C GLU A 13 15.65 14.05 -4.35
N ARG A 14 14.57 13.28 -4.25
CA ARG A 14 13.39 13.63 -3.44
C ARG A 14 13.71 13.82 -1.96
N LEU A 15 14.58 12.97 -1.41
CA LEU A 15 14.98 13.01 0.00
C LEU A 15 15.90 14.20 0.35
N GLN A 16 16.45 14.92 -0.64
CA GLN A 16 17.20 16.15 -0.41
C GLN A 16 16.30 17.39 -0.25
N GLU A 17 15.00 17.29 -0.53
CA GLU A 17 14.09 18.42 -0.38
C GLU A 17 13.85 18.77 1.11
N SER A 18 13.59 20.05 1.38
CA SER A 18 13.54 20.58 2.75
C SER A 18 12.45 19.98 3.63
N ASP A 19 11.36 19.47 3.06
CA ASP A 19 10.27 18.84 3.80
C ASP A 19 10.63 17.44 4.32
N CYS A 20 11.66 16.80 3.76
CA CYS A 20 12.21 15.53 4.24
C CYS A 20 13.22 15.70 5.39
N ALA A 21 13.53 16.93 5.81
CA ALA A 21 14.51 17.18 6.86
C ALA A 21 14.15 16.53 8.21
N ASN A 22 12.85 16.33 8.48
CA ASN A 22 12.35 15.68 9.69
C ASN A 22 11.99 14.20 9.49
N GLY A 23 12.39 13.60 8.38
CA GLY A 23 12.07 12.23 8.02
C GLY A 23 11.08 12.12 6.86
N TYR A 24 10.71 10.89 6.54
CA TYR A 24 9.91 10.55 5.36
C TYR A 24 9.23 9.19 5.56
N ILE A 25 8.23 8.92 4.72
CA ILE A 25 7.63 7.59 4.56
C ILE A 25 7.79 7.23 3.09
N LEU A 26 8.49 6.13 2.80
CA LEU A 26 8.49 5.57 1.45
C LEU A 26 7.31 4.61 1.33
N ASP A 27 6.35 4.96 0.47
CA ASP A 27 5.17 4.15 0.18
C ASP A 27 5.36 3.41 -1.15
N GLY A 28 5.44 2.08 -1.08
CA GLY A 28 5.54 1.21 -2.25
C GLY A 28 6.94 1.01 -2.83
N VAL A 29 8.00 1.40 -2.10
CA VAL A 29 9.41 1.13 -2.41
C VAL A 29 10.21 0.90 -1.12
N PRO A 30 11.16 -0.04 -1.07
CA PRO A 30 11.51 -1.03 -2.10
C PRO A 30 10.47 -2.12 -2.30
N ARG A 31 10.48 -2.76 -3.49
CA ARG A 31 9.64 -3.92 -3.83
C ARG A 31 10.42 -5.22 -4.02
N THR A 32 11.75 -5.14 -4.09
CA THR A 32 12.66 -6.27 -4.24
C THR A 32 13.84 -6.13 -3.29
N ILE A 33 14.51 -7.25 -2.97
CA ILE A 33 15.73 -7.24 -2.15
C ILE A 33 16.83 -6.40 -2.80
N ALA A 34 16.99 -6.47 -4.13
CA ALA A 34 18.00 -5.70 -4.85
C ALA A 34 17.78 -4.18 -4.69
N GLN A 35 16.53 -3.71 -4.74
CA GLN A 35 16.21 -2.31 -4.47
C GLN A 35 16.54 -1.94 -3.01
N ALA A 36 16.21 -2.81 -2.05
CA ALA A 36 16.51 -2.56 -0.64
C ALA A 36 18.03 -2.43 -0.40
N GLU A 37 18.83 -3.34 -0.95
CA GLU A 37 20.29 -3.28 -0.87
C GLU A 37 20.86 -2.02 -1.55
N ALA A 38 20.30 -1.61 -2.68
CA ALA A 38 20.76 -0.43 -3.39
C ALA A 38 20.41 0.88 -2.66
N LEU A 39 19.24 0.96 -2.02
CA LEU A 39 18.90 2.08 -1.11
C LEU A 39 19.89 2.13 0.07
N GLU A 40 20.21 0.98 0.65
CA GLU A 40 21.19 0.87 1.73
C GLU A 40 22.60 1.30 1.30
N GLN A 41 23.02 0.98 0.08
CA GLN A 41 24.30 1.42 -0.50
C GLN A 41 24.31 2.93 -0.78
N ALA A 42 23.17 3.51 -1.14
CA ALA A 42 22.99 4.95 -1.31
C ALA A 42 22.95 5.71 0.04
N GLY A 43 23.05 5.01 1.17
CA GLY A 43 23.01 5.61 2.51
C GLY A 43 21.61 5.88 3.03
N ILE A 44 20.57 5.45 2.31
CA ILE A 44 19.17 5.53 2.77
C ILE A 44 18.96 4.38 3.77
N ARG A 45 18.53 4.74 4.98
CA ARG A 45 18.24 3.82 6.09
C ARG A 45 16.85 4.08 6.62
N PHE A 46 16.20 3.03 7.12
CA PHE A 46 14.88 3.11 7.71
C PHE A 46 14.96 2.87 9.22
N ASP A 47 14.33 3.74 10.00
CA ASP A 47 14.15 3.52 11.43
C ASP A 47 13.14 2.40 11.71
N ALA A 48 12.15 2.27 10.83
CA ALA A 48 11.14 1.22 10.87
C ALA A 48 10.61 0.89 9.46
N VAL A 49 10.21 -0.37 9.28
CA VAL A 49 9.47 -0.85 8.12
C VAL A 49 8.17 -1.46 8.62
N VAL A 50 7.03 -0.88 8.25
CA VAL A 50 5.72 -1.32 8.74
C VAL A 50 5.06 -2.25 7.73
N ALA A 51 4.79 -3.48 8.14
CA ALA A 51 4.04 -4.46 7.36
C ALA A 51 2.62 -4.60 7.92
N ILE A 52 1.61 -4.23 7.14
CA ILE A 52 0.21 -4.38 7.51
C ILE A 52 -0.29 -5.73 6.96
N GLU A 53 -0.58 -6.67 7.86
CA GLU A 53 -1.00 -8.02 7.50
C GLU A 53 -2.51 -8.08 7.29
N ILE A 54 -2.90 -8.57 6.13
CA ILE A 54 -4.30 -8.74 5.74
C ILE A 54 -4.41 -10.08 5.01
N PRO A 55 -5.35 -10.97 5.41
CA PRO A 55 -5.61 -12.19 4.66
C PRO A 55 -6.00 -11.91 3.21
N ASP A 56 -5.48 -12.72 2.28
CA ASP A 56 -5.72 -12.58 0.84
C ASP A 56 -7.22 -12.55 0.50
N GLU A 57 -8.03 -13.39 1.14
CA GLU A 57 -9.47 -13.45 0.91
C GLU A 57 -10.14 -12.11 1.23
N LYS A 58 -9.65 -11.42 2.27
CA LYS A 58 -10.14 -10.09 2.65
C LYS A 58 -9.70 -9.03 1.64
N ILE A 59 -8.48 -9.12 1.10
CA ILE A 59 -8.01 -8.24 0.04
C ILE A 59 -8.83 -8.45 -1.25
N ILE A 60 -9.03 -9.70 -1.67
CA ILE A 60 -9.80 -10.07 -2.86
C ILE A 60 -11.24 -9.57 -2.75
N ALA A 61 -11.90 -9.81 -1.60
CA ALA A 61 -13.26 -9.31 -1.38
C ALA A 61 -13.33 -7.77 -1.40
N ARG A 62 -12.35 -7.10 -0.76
CA ARG A 62 -12.27 -5.63 -0.71
C ARG A 62 -12.01 -5.00 -2.08
N MET A 63 -11.20 -5.64 -2.91
CA MET A 63 -10.91 -5.18 -4.27
C MET A 63 -12.11 -5.44 -5.18
N GLY A 64 -12.66 -6.66 -5.18
CA GLY A 64 -13.82 -7.07 -5.99
C GLY A 64 -15.08 -6.24 -5.74
N GLY A 65 -15.23 -5.70 -4.53
CA GLY A 65 -16.34 -4.82 -4.19
C GLY A 65 -16.23 -3.38 -4.71
N ARG A 66 -15.07 -2.95 -5.23
CA ARG A 66 -14.86 -1.56 -5.67
C ARG A 66 -15.66 -1.22 -6.91
N ARG A 67 -16.21 -0.01 -6.92
CA ARG A 67 -16.83 0.60 -8.09
C ARG A 67 -16.31 2.02 -8.25
N VAL A 68 -16.18 2.46 -9.49
CA VAL A 68 -15.80 3.83 -9.84
C VAL A 68 -16.85 4.40 -10.79
N CYS A 69 -17.20 5.66 -10.61
CA CYS A 69 -18.01 6.37 -11.57
C CYS A 69 -17.20 6.71 -12.82
N GLU A 70 -17.63 6.24 -13.99
CA GLU A 70 -16.93 6.51 -15.26
C GLU A 70 -16.97 8.01 -15.65
N SER A 71 -17.88 8.80 -15.08
CA SER A 71 -18.04 10.22 -15.42
C SER A 71 -17.28 11.18 -14.51
N CYS A 72 -17.19 10.90 -13.20
CA CYS A 72 -16.60 11.83 -12.24
C CYS A 72 -15.51 11.22 -11.34
N GLY A 73 -15.23 9.92 -11.46
CA GLY A 73 -14.21 9.25 -10.67
C GLY A 73 -14.58 8.96 -9.21
N ALA A 74 -15.80 9.31 -8.77
CA ALA A 74 -16.29 8.99 -7.43
C ALA A 74 -16.17 7.47 -7.15
N SER A 75 -15.65 7.14 -5.97
CA SER A 75 -15.37 5.76 -5.55
C SER A 75 -16.48 5.23 -4.64
N TYR A 76 -16.86 3.97 -4.87
CA TYR A 76 -17.88 3.24 -4.11
C TYR A 76 -17.39 1.84 -3.78
N HIS A 77 -18.06 1.18 -2.85
CA HIS A 77 -17.89 -0.23 -2.56
C HIS A 77 -19.24 -0.86 -2.28
N ILE A 78 -19.54 -2.02 -2.87
CA ILE A 78 -20.85 -2.69 -2.76
C ILE A 78 -21.30 -3.07 -1.32
N VAL A 79 -20.45 -2.86 -0.31
CA VAL A 79 -20.72 -3.18 1.11
C VAL A 79 -20.41 -1.96 1.97
N ASN A 80 -19.18 -1.44 1.89
CA ASN A 80 -18.70 -0.40 2.80
C ASN A 80 -19.15 1.01 2.41
N ILE A 81 -19.35 1.27 1.11
CA ILE A 81 -19.77 2.57 0.58
C ILE A 81 -20.74 2.31 -0.59
N PRO A 82 -21.91 1.69 -0.31
CA PRO A 82 -22.83 1.30 -1.36
C PRO A 82 -23.48 2.55 -1.96
N PRO A 83 -23.71 2.61 -3.28
CA PRO A 83 -24.49 3.70 -3.87
C PRO A 83 -25.94 3.61 -3.40
N LYS A 84 -26.66 4.75 -3.37
CA LYS A 84 -28.08 4.75 -3.03
C LYS A 84 -28.92 3.95 -4.03
N LYS A 85 -28.49 3.93 -5.30
CA LYS A 85 -29.08 3.10 -6.36
C LYS A 85 -27.99 2.29 -7.04
N GLU A 86 -28.22 0.98 -7.16
CA GLU A 86 -27.27 0.07 -7.78
C GLU A 86 -26.88 0.55 -9.19
N GLY A 87 -25.57 0.58 -9.45
CA GLY A 87 -25.02 1.01 -10.73
C GLY A 87 -25.05 2.52 -11.01
N VAL A 88 -25.55 3.35 -10.09
CA VAL A 88 -25.73 4.80 -10.31
C VAL A 88 -24.93 5.61 -9.29
N CYS A 89 -24.17 6.58 -9.78
CA CYS A 89 -23.39 7.49 -8.95
C CYS A 89 -24.31 8.48 -8.23
N ASP A 90 -24.18 8.57 -6.91
CA ASP A 90 -24.92 9.50 -6.06
C ASP A 90 -24.51 10.97 -6.27
N VAL A 91 -23.34 11.22 -6.86
CA VAL A 91 -22.79 12.57 -7.08
C VAL A 91 -23.28 13.18 -8.39
N CYS A 92 -23.26 12.42 -9.49
CA CYS A 92 -23.54 12.95 -10.83
C CYS A 92 -24.54 12.14 -11.65
N GLY A 93 -25.08 11.04 -11.12
CA GLY A 93 -26.00 10.15 -11.84
C GLY A 93 -25.35 9.26 -12.90
N GLY A 94 -24.03 9.34 -13.11
CA GLY A 94 -23.30 8.52 -14.06
C GLY A 94 -23.22 7.04 -13.68
N ALA A 95 -22.84 6.18 -14.63
CA ALA A 95 -22.72 4.74 -14.42
C ALA A 95 -21.53 4.39 -13.51
N LEU A 96 -21.75 3.43 -12.60
CA LEU A 96 -20.72 2.84 -11.77
C LEU A 96 -20.23 1.53 -12.37
N LYS A 97 -18.91 1.34 -12.39
CA LYS A 97 -18.28 0.14 -12.96
C LYS A 97 -17.15 -0.37 -12.09
N GLN A 98 -16.91 -1.67 -12.14
CA GLN A 98 -15.70 -2.27 -11.57
C GLN A 98 -14.52 -2.08 -12.53
N ARG A 99 -13.36 -1.67 -12.01
CA ARG A 99 -12.15 -1.58 -12.83
C ARG A 99 -11.66 -3.00 -13.14
N LYS A 100 -11.00 -3.18 -14.30
CA LYS A 100 -10.43 -4.48 -14.68
C LYS A 100 -9.45 -5.00 -13.62
N ASP A 101 -8.62 -4.12 -13.07
CA ASP A 101 -7.62 -4.48 -12.04
C ASP A 101 -8.23 -4.81 -10.67
N ASP A 102 -9.53 -4.59 -10.48
CA ASP A 102 -10.29 -4.96 -9.29
C ASP A 102 -11.01 -6.31 -9.48
N ASP A 103 -10.85 -6.99 -10.63
CA ASP A 103 -11.39 -8.33 -10.85
C ASP A 103 -10.73 -9.37 -9.93
N PRO A 104 -11.49 -10.29 -9.29
CA PRO A 104 -10.93 -11.24 -8.32
C PRO A 104 -9.76 -12.09 -8.84
N GLU A 105 -9.79 -12.54 -10.09
CA GLU A 105 -8.70 -13.34 -10.64
C GLU A 105 -7.46 -12.46 -10.88
N THR A 106 -7.66 -11.23 -11.38
CA THR A 106 -6.56 -10.26 -11.52
C THR A 106 -5.95 -9.90 -10.16
N VAL A 107 -6.76 -9.79 -9.11
CA VAL A 107 -6.27 -9.49 -7.75
C VAL A 107 -5.45 -10.67 -7.20
N LYS A 108 -5.90 -11.91 -7.41
CA LYS A 108 -5.14 -13.12 -7.04
C LYS A 108 -3.77 -13.17 -7.71
N ASP A 109 -3.73 -12.92 -9.02
CA ASP A 109 -2.46 -12.92 -9.77
C ASP A 109 -1.49 -11.87 -9.22
N ARG A 110 -2.01 -10.68 -8.86
CA ARG A 110 -1.19 -9.61 -8.25
C ARG A 110 -0.70 -9.97 -6.85
N LEU A 111 -1.51 -10.64 -6.04
CA LEU A 111 -1.11 -11.14 -4.73
C LEU A 111 -0.01 -12.20 -4.86
N ALA A 112 -0.14 -13.13 -5.81
CA ALA A 112 0.88 -14.13 -6.08
C ALA A 112 2.25 -13.50 -6.43
N VAL A 113 2.25 -12.42 -7.23
CA VAL A 113 3.47 -11.64 -7.51
C VAL A 113 4.00 -10.96 -6.24
N TYR A 114 3.13 -10.36 -5.42
CA TYR A 114 3.52 -9.74 -4.15
C TYR A 114 4.21 -10.75 -3.21
N HIS A 115 3.62 -11.93 -2.98
CA HIS A 115 4.22 -12.96 -2.12
C HIS A 115 5.55 -13.47 -2.66
N LYS A 116 5.70 -13.53 -3.98
CA LYS A 116 6.93 -13.99 -4.61
C LYS A 116 8.05 -12.95 -4.55
N GLU A 117 7.75 -11.69 -4.82
CA GLU A 117 8.77 -10.67 -5.10
C GLU A 117 8.98 -9.70 -3.92
N THR A 118 7.90 -9.32 -3.23
CA THR A 118 7.91 -8.27 -2.19
C THR A 118 7.88 -8.84 -0.79
N GLU A 119 7.11 -9.88 -0.50
CA GLU A 119 7.06 -10.50 0.82
C GLU A 119 8.42 -10.95 1.39
N PRO A 120 9.39 -11.43 0.58
CA PRO A 120 10.75 -11.74 1.07
C PRO A 120 11.47 -10.54 1.74
N LEU A 121 11.06 -9.30 1.45
CA LEU A 121 11.58 -8.11 2.13
C LEU A 121 11.26 -8.10 3.62
N LYS A 122 10.19 -8.78 4.06
CA LYS A 122 9.89 -8.94 5.50
C LYS A 122 11.08 -9.60 6.20
N GLY A 123 11.55 -10.74 5.71
CA GLY A 123 12.72 -11.42 6.28
C GLY A 123 14.00 -10.58 6.20
N PHE A 124 14.19 -9.83 5.10
CA PHE A 124 15.33 -8.92 4.94
C PHE A 124 15.37 -7.82 6.00
N TYR A 125 14.23 -7.21 6.32
CA TYR A 125 14.13 -6.15 7.33
C TYR A 125 13.96 -6.65 8.76
N GLU A 126 13.43 -7.86 8.93
CA GLU A 126 13.42 -8.57 10.22
C GLU A 126 14.85 -8.85 10.69
N ALA A 127 15.72 -9.35 9.80
CA ALA A 127 17.13 -9.58 10.09
C ALA A 127 17.90 -8.29 10.47
N ARG A 128 17.36 -7.12 10.12
CA ARG A 128 17.89 -5.79 10.48
C ARG A 128 17.27 -5.20 11.75
N GLY A 129 16.27 -5.87 12.33
CA GLY A 129 15.58 -5.43 13.54
C GLY A 129 14.64 -4.23 13.37
N VAL A 130 14.34 -3.85 12.12
CA VAL A 130 13.51 -2.66 11.81
C VAL A 130 12.09 -3.01 11.36
N LEU A 131 11.78 -4.28 11.09
CA LEU A 131 10.43 -4.71 10.73
C LEU A 131 9.46 -4.56 11.92
N LYS A 132 8.31 -3.95 11.67
CA LYS A 132 7.17 -3.83 12.57
C LYS A 132 5.92 -4.38 11.87
N THR A 133 5.41 -5.50 12.36
CA THR A 133 4.20 -6.12 11.82
C THR A 133 2.96 -5.62 12.57
N VAL A 134 1.89 -5.32 11.82
CA VAL A 134 0.62 -4.82 12.33
C VAL A 134 -0.52 -5.59 11.67
N ASP A 135 -1.41 -6.18 12.46
CA ASP A 135 -2.63 -6.79 11.92
C ASP A 135 -3.66 -5.71 11.56
N ASP A 136 -4.36 -5.90 10.43
CA ASP A 136 -5.46 -5.01 10.04
C ASP A 136 -6.62 -5.03 11.04
N GLN A 137 -7.06 -3.83 11.42
CA GLN A 137 -8.15 -3.62 12.37
C GLN A 137 -9.46 -3.32 11.64
N PRO A 138 -10.63 -3.48 12.30
CA PRO A 138 -11.92 -3.16 11.70
C PRO A 138 -12.11 -1.69 11.29
N THR A 139 -11.28 -0.79 11.81
CA THR A 139 -11.36 0.67 11.57
C THR A 139 -9.99 1.23 11.22
N VAL A 140 -9.98 2.33 10.47
CA VAL A 140 -8.75 3.04 10.12
C VAL A 140 -8.06 3.53 11.40
N GLU A 141 -8.83 4.08 12.34
CA GLU A 141 -8.34 4.58 13.63
C GLU A 141 -7.71 3.47 14.47
N GLY A 142 -8.28 2.26 14.42
CA GLY A 142 -7.71 1.08 15.07
C GLY A 142 -6.33 0.72 14.49
N THR A 143 -6.22 0.64 13.16
CA THR A 143 -4.96 0.33 12.48
C THR A 143 -3.92 1.43 12.74
N THR A 144 -4.32 2.71 12.69
CA THR A 144 -3.44 3.85 13.01
C THR A 144 -2.88 3.74 14.42
N ARG A 145 -3.73 3.44 15.42
CA ARG A 145 -3.29 3.30 16.81
C ARG A 145 -2.25 2.18 16.96
N GLU A 146 -2.48 1.06 16.29
CA GLU A 146 -1.57 -0.07 16.35
C GLU A 146 -0.23 0.24 15.69
N ILE A 147 -0.23 0.93 14.54
CA ILE A 147 0.99 1.43 13.90
C ILE A 147 1.77 2.35 14.86
N LEU A 148 1.12 3.35 15.46
CA LEU A 148 1.77 4.27 16.40
C LEU A 148 2.33 3.53 17.63
N ARG A 149 1.62 2.50 18.12
CA ARG A 149 2.06 1.65 19.23
C ARG A 149 3.36 0.91 18.88
N VAL A 150 3.43 0.24 17.72
CA VAL A 150 4.64 -0.52 17.33
C VAL A 150 5.84 0.38 16.97
N LEU A 151 5.57 1.63 16.60
CA LEU A 151 6.59 2.66 16.39
C LEU A 151 7.04 3.34 17.70
N GLY A 152 6.41 3.04 18.84
CA GLY A 152 6.74 3.66 20.13
C GLY A 152 6.34 5.14 20.23
N VAL A 153 5.39 5.58 19.40
CA VAL A 153 4.87 6.97 19.35
C VAL A 153 3.59 7.11 20.19
N ALA A 154 3.23 6.10 20.98
CA ALA A 154 1.99 6.12 21.75
C ALA A 154 1.98 7.26 22.77
N GLU A 155 0.95 8.11 22.66
CA GLU A 155 0.49 9.07 23.69
C GLU A 155 0.05 8.38 24.99
#